data_AF-A0A7S7PV21-F1
#
_entry.id   AF-A0A7S7PV21-F1
#
_cell.length_a   1.000
_cell.length_b   1.000
_cell.length_c   1.000
_cell.angle_alpha   90.00
_cell.angle_beta   90.00
_cell.angle_gamma   90.00
#
_symmetry.space_group_name_H-M   'P 1'
#
loop_
_entity.id
_entity.type
_entity.pdbx_description
1 polymer ?
#
loop_
_entity_poly.entity_id
_entity_poly.type
_entity_poly.pdbx_seq_one_letter_code
_entity_poly.pdbx_strand_id
1 'polypeptide(L)'
;MQQEFTIKIDDTFTGPVCDYSVGFLKFGREGNHETATPMGTGTFVKLGKLYGILTAGHVLKELEPNETVGLVRFPSVQPALQNRRLNLAHTKRVMDWNGKECDAPDLAFVSIPDG
;
A
#
# COMPACT_ATOMS: atom_id res chain seq x y z
N MET A 1 -21.20 27.65 -12.94
CA MET A 1 -22.08 26.47 -12.82
C MET A 1 -21.20 25.30 -12.39
N GLN A 2 -21.42 24.73 -11.21
CA GLN A 2 -20.79 23.47 -10.81
C GLN A 2 -21.60 22.33 -11.43
N GLN A 3 -20.95 21.55 -12.28
CA GLN A 3 -21.58 20.43 -12.96
C GLN A 3 -21.29 19.18 -12.12
N GLU A 4 -22.34 18.56 -11.57
CA GLU A 4 -22.21 17.30 -10.85
C GLU A 4 -22.16 16.13 -11.83
N PHE A 5 -21.25 15.19 -11.56
CA PHE A 5 -21.12 13.94 -12.30
C PHE A 5 -21.36 12.78 -11.33
N THR A 6 -22.27 11.88 -11.68
CA THR A 6 -22.47 10.63 -10.95
C THR A 6 -21.70 9.51 -11.63
N ILE A 7 -20.67 9.00 -10.95
CA ILE A 7 -19.94 7.81 -11.38
C ILE A 7 -20.60 6.60 -10.70
N LYS A 8 -21.12 5.64 -11.48
CA LYS A 8 -21.59 4.35 -10.96
C LYS A 8 -20.43 3.36 -10.98
N ILE A 9 -20.04 2.87 -9.81
CA ILE A 9 -19.10 1.75 -9.65
C ILE A 9 -19.95 0.50 -9.41
N ASP A 10 -19.90 -0.47 -10.32
CA ASP A 10 -20.54 -1.77 -10.17
C ASP A 10 -19.51 -2.89 -9.98
N ASP A 11 -19.98 -4.12 -9.80
CA ASP A 11 -19.14 -5.29 -9.50
C ASP A 11 -18.14 -5.62 -10.62
N THR A 12 -18.30 -5.08 -11.83
CA THR A 12 -17.31 -5.27 -12.90
C THR A 12 -16.01 -4.50 -12.66
N PHE A 13 -16.04 -3.47 -11.81
CA PHE A 13 -14.85 -2.71 -11.40
C PHE A 13 -14.15 -3.28 -10.17
N THR A 14 -14.84 -4.05 -9.34
CA THR A 14 -14.29 -4.52 -8.05
C THR A 14 -13.18 -5.55 -8.25
N GLY A 15 -13.32 -6.45 -9.21
CA GLY A 15 -12.30 -7.45 -9.56
C GLY A 15 -10.95 -6.81 -9.92
N PRO A 16 -10.90 -5.95 -10.96
CA PRO A 16 -9.67 -5.24 -11.33
C PRO A 16 -9.09 -4.37 -10.21
N VAL A 17 -9.92 -3.69 -9.41
CA VAL A 17 -9.42 -2.84 -8.29
C VAL A 17 -8.79 -3.69 -7.19
N CYS A 18 -9.38 -4.83 -6.82
CA CYS A 18 -8.79 -5.78 -5.88
C CYS A 18 -7.42 -6.29 -6.35
N ASP A 19 -7.23 -6.44 -7.66
CA ASP A 19 -5.95 -6.84 -8.27
C ASP A 19 -4.88 -5.75 -8.25
N TYR A 20 -5.15 -4.56 -7.73
CA TYR A 20 -4.12 -3.55 -7.46
C TYR A 20 -4.01 -3.22 -5.97
N SER A 21 -4.92 -3.69 -5.13
CA SER A 21 -4.85 -3.50 -3.68
C SER A 21 -3.68 -4.25 -3.05
N VAL A 22 -2.91 -3.54 -2.23
CA VAL A 22 -1.77 -4.06 -1.47
C VAL A 22 -1.96 -3.71 0.00
N GLY A 23 -1.85 -4.68 0.89
CA GLY A 23 -1.79 -4.48 2.34
C GLY A 23 -0.35 -4.42 2.82
N PHE A 24 -0.07 -3.50 3.74
CA PHE A 24 1.19 -3.43 4.48
C PHE A 24 1.06 -4.18 5.79
N LEU A 25 2.04 -5.04 6.06
CA LEU A 25 2.17 -5.76 7.32
C LEU A 25 3.48 -5.37 8.00
N LYS A 26 3.45 -5.09 9.30
CA LYS A 26 4.64 -4.94 10.14
C LYS A 26 4.95 -6.28 10.79
N PHE A 27 6.16 -6.79 10.57
CA PHE A 27 6.60 -8.02 11.22
C PHE A 27 7.00 -7.76 12.66
N GLY A 28 6.59 -8.66 13.55
CA GLY A 28 6.92 -8.68 14.96
C GLY A 28 7.29 -10.08 15.41
N ARG A 29 7.52 -10.23 16.71
CA ARG A 29 7.83 -11.52 17.32
C ARG A 29 7.15 -11.63 18.68
N GLU A 30 6.44 -12.73 18.88
CA GLU A 30 5.86 -13.12 20.16
C GLU A 30 6.47 -14.46 20.59
N GLY A 31 7.44 -14.39 21.51
CA GLY A 31 8.24 -15.56 21.91
C GLY A 31 9.02 -16.15 20.73
N ASN A 32 8.61 -17.35 20.27
CA ASN A 32 9.24 -18.04 19.15
C ASN A 32 8.45 -17.95 17.84
N HIS A 33 7.33 -17.24 17.82
CA HIS A 33 6.48 -17.09 16.63
C HIS A 33 6.68 -15.71 16.01
N GLU A 34 6.84 -15.68 14.68
CA GLU A 34 6.81 -14.44 13.91
C GLU A 34 5.35 -14.01 13.75
N THR A 35 5.06 -12.75 14.07
CA THR A 35 3.71 -12.18 13.95
C THR A 35 3.73 -11.08 12.88
N ALA A 36 2.55 -10.74 12.36
CA ALA A 36 2.38 -9.70 11.36
C ALA A 36 1.15 -8.86 11.70
N THR A 37 1.33 -7.55 11.87
CA THR A 37 0.26 -6.61 12.20
C THR A 37 -0.08 -5.77 10.96
N PRO A 38 -1.37 -5.65 10.57
CA PRO A 38 -1.77 -4.77 9.48
C PRO A 38 -1.49 -3.30 9.82
N MET A 39 -0.83 -2.57 8.91
CA MET A 39 -0.47 -1.15 9.07
C MET A 39 -1.27 -0.22 8.17
N GLY A 40 -1.93 -0.77 7.16
CA GLY A 40 -2.69 0.01 6.18
C GLY A 40 -2.68 -0.65 4.82
N THR A 41 -3.26 0.06 3.84
CA THR A 41 -3.35 -0.41 2.46
C THR A 41 -2.84 0.64 1.49
N GLY A 42 -2.57 0.21 0.27
CA GLY A 42 -2.28 1.05 -0.86
C GLY A 42 -2.70 0.38 -2.14
N THR A 43 -2.42 1.06 -3.25
CA THR A 43 -2.69 0.59 -4.59
C THR A 43 -1.36 0.47 -5.32
N PHE A 44 -1.08 -0.70 -5.89
CA PHE A 44 0.02 -0.88 -6.82
C PHE A 44 -0.25 -0.01 -8.05
N VAL A 45 0.70 0.85 -8.39
CA VAL A 45 0.59 1.77 -9.51
C VAL A 45 1.78 1.61 -10.44
N LYS A 46 1.51 1.77 -11.74
CA LYS A 46 2.51 1.83 -12.80
C LYS A 46 2.34 3.11 -13.58
N LEU A 47 3.33 3.99 -13.54
CA LEU A 47 3.37 5.22 -14.32
C LEU A 47 4.61 5.24 -15.21
N GLY A 48 4.44 4.91 -16.48
CA GLY A 48 5.57 4.73 -17.41
C GLY A 48 6.50 3.60 -16.95
N LYS A 49 7.73 3.96 -16.57
CA LYS A 49 8.76 3.04 -16.05
C LYS A 49 8.82 3.00 -14.52
N LEU A 50 7.94 3.72 -13.82
CA LEU A 50 7.89 3.73 -12.36
C LEU A 50 6.87 2.71 -11.87
N TYR A 51 7.32 1.84 -10.98
CA TYR A 51 6.49 0.86 -10.28
C TYR A 51 6.54 1.14 -8.78
N GLY A 52 5.38 1.04 -8.13
CA GLY A 52 5.34 1.26 -6.69
C GLY A 52 3.95 1.12 -6.11
N ILE A 53 3.82 1.53 -4.86
CA ILE A 53 2.58 1.50 -4.10
C ILE A 53 2.23 2.94 -3.73
N LEU A 54 1.07 3.40 -4.17
CA LEU A 54 0.46 4.65 -3.72
C LEU A 54 -0.38 4.35 -2.47
N THR A 55 -0.19 5.10 -1.40
CA THR A 55 -0.85 4.90 -0.10
C THR A 55 -1.05 6.24 0.60
N ALA A 56 -1.57 6.22 1.81
CA ALA A 56 -1.65 7.40 2.66
C ALA A 56 -0.28 7.74 3.27
N GLY A 57 -0.04 9.04 3.48
CA GLY A 57 1.13 9.54 4.19
C GLY A 57 1.20 9.00 5.62
N HIS A 58 0.06 8.96 6.33
CA HIS A 58 0.01 8.41 7.68
C HIS A 58 0.38 6.92 7.73
N VAL A 59 -0.02 6.11 6.75
CA VAL A 59 0.35 4.69 6.69
C VAL A 59 1.87 4.55 6.59
N LEU A 60 2.49 5.31 5.69
CA LEU A 60 3.93 5.23 5.47
C LEU A 60 4.75 5.86 6.60
N LYS A 61 4.21 6.82 7.36
CA LYS A 61 4.88 7.41 8.54
C LYS A 61 5.10 6.39 9.66
N GLU A 62 4.15 5.48 9.87
CA GLU A 62 4.26 4.42 10.90
C GLU A 62 5.31 3.34 10.54
N LEU A 63 5.88 3.44 9.33
CA LEU A 63 6.87 2.53 8.78
C LEU A 63 8.26 3.17 8.76
N GLU A 64 9.21 2.55 9.46
CA GLU A 64 10.58 3.04 9.56
C GLU A 64 11.32 2.94 8.21
N PRO A 65 12.14 3.92 7.80
CA PRO A 65 12.80 3.92 6.48
C PRO A 65 13.63 2.67 6.13
N ASN A 66 14.15 1.97 7.14
CA ASN A 66 15.02 0.80 6.97
C ASN A 66 14.37 -0.52 7.39
N GLU A 67 13.08 -0.52 7.73
CA GLU A 67 12.43 -1.76 8.15
C GLU A 67 12.06 -2.65 6.95
N THR A 68 11.85 -3.93 7.26
CA THR A 68 11.26 -4.87 6.31
C THR A 68 9.77 -5.01 6.61
N VAL A 69 8.95 -4.66 5.63
CA VAL A 69 7.49 -4.79 5.70
C VAL A 69 7.01 -5.96 4.87
N GLY A 70 5.91 -6.58 5.30
CA GLY A 70 5.18 -7.57 4.52
C GLY A 70 4.26 -6.88 3.53
N LEU A 71 4.18 -7.42 2.32
CA LEU A 71 3.19 -7.04 1.31
C LEU A 71 2.22 -8.20 1.11
N VAL A 72 0.92 -7.91 1.17
CA VAL A 72 -0.12 -8.90 0.87
C VAL A 72 -1.08 -8.38 -0.17
N ARG A 73 -1.52 -9.28 -1.04
CA ARG A 73 -2.54 -9.04 -2.05
C ARG A 73 -3.86 -9.63 -1.59
N PHE A 74 -4.96 -9.05 -2.05
CA PHE A 74 -6.32 -9.48 -1.73
C PHE A 74 -7.00 -10.09 -2.98
N PRO A 75 -6.56 -11.26 -3.47
CA PRO A 75 -7.17 -11.86 -4.65
C PRO A 75 -8.58 -12.35 -4.34
N SER A 76 -9.45 -12.31 -5.35
CA SER A 76 -10.85 -12.76 -5.28
C SER A 76 -11.03 -14.28 -5.18
N VAL A 77 -9.99 -15.05 -5.49
CA VAL A 77 -9.98 -16.53 -5.45
C VAL A 77 -8.91 -16.99 -4.44
N GLN A 78 -9.23 -18.01 -3.63
CA GLN A 78 -8.41 -18.57 -2.54
C GLN A 78 -6.91 -18.25 -2.67
N PRO A 79 -6.40 -17.22 -1.96
CA PRO A 79 -5.01 -16.83 -2.06
C PRO A 79 -4.10 -17.98 -1.64
N ALA A 80 -3.05 -18.23 -2.44
CA ALA A 80 -1.90 -18.97 -1.95
C ALA A 80 -1.30 -18.28 -0.72
N LEU A 81 -0.54 -19.01 0.10
CA LEU A 81 0.22 -18.41 1.19
C LEU A 81 1.18 -17.33 0.62
N GLN A 82 1.13 -16.13 1.19
CA GLN A 82 1.95 -14.99 0.77
C GLN A 82 2.98 -14.65 1.85
N ASN A 83 4.24 -14.49 1.47
CA ASN A 83 5.32 -14.00 2.32
C ASN A 83 6.22 -13.03 1.52
N ARG A 84 5.60 -12.03 0.89
CA ARG A 84 6.34 -11.00 0.17
C ARG A 84 6.87 -10.01 1.18
N ARG A 85 8.18 -9.77 1.15
CA ARG A 85 8.87 -8.85 2.05
C ARG A 85 9.51 -7.75 1.22
N LEU A 86 9.34 -6.51 1.65
CA LEU A 86 9.95 -5.34 1.06
C LEU A 86 10.82 -4.67 2.11
N ASN A 87 12.12 -4.64 1.87
CA ASN A 87 13.03 -3.83 2.67
C ASN A 87 12.95 -2.38 2.18
N LEU A 88 12.45 -1.49 3.03
CA LEU A 88 12.24 -0.09 2.68
C LEU A 88 13.55 0.67 2.42
N ALA A 89 14.69 0.19 2.93
CA ALA A 89 16.01 0.78 2.66
C ALA A 89 16.39 0.76 1.17
N HIS A 90 15.78 -0.12 0.38
CA HIS A 90 16.01 -0.25 -1.06
C HIS A 90 14.90 0.40 -1.90
N THR A 91 14.11 1.28 -1.29
CA THR A 91 12.98 1.96 -1.93
C THR A 91 13.17 3.47 -1.92
N LYS A 92 12.53 4.15 -2.87
CA LYS A 92 12.33 5.60 -2.84
C LYS A 92 10.96 5.88 -2.24
N ARG A 93 10.91 6.79 -1.27
CA ARG A 93 9.70 7.25 -0.62
C ARG A 93 9.45 8.69 -1.01
N VAL A 94 8.25 8.99 -1.50
CA VAL A 94 7.76 10.35 -1.72
C VAL A 94 6.53 10.50 -0.85
N MET A 95 6.46 11.58 -0.07
CA MET A 95 5.33 11.86 0.81
C MET A 95 4.90 13.31 0.59
N ASP A 96 3.63 13.49 0.31
CA ASP A 96 2.96 14.78 0.26
C ASP A 96 1.88 14.76 1.35
N TRP A 97 2.32 15.07 2.56
CA TRP A 97 1.50 15.14 3.76
C TRP A 97 2.13 16.07 4.79
N ASN A 98 1.30 16.85 5.47
CA ASN A 98 1.73 17.85 6.46
C ASN A 98 1.93 17.26 7.88
N GLY A 99 1.68 15.95 8.06
CA GLY A 99 1.81 15.27 9.35
C GLY A 99 0.61 15.40 10.28
N LYS A 100 -0.45 16.12 9.87
CA LYS A 100 -1.70 16.28 10.62
C LYS A 100 -2.76 15.32 10.06
N GLU A 101 -3.33 14.53 10.96
CA GLU A 101 -4.42 13.61 10.60
C GLU A 101 -5.60 14.38 10.04
N CYS A 102 -6.26 13.77 9.04
CA CYS A 102 -7.42 14.32 8.34
C CYS A 102 -7.16 15.60 7.51
N ASP A 103 -5.91 16.10 7.43
CA ASP A 103 -5.54 17.17 6.51
C ASP A 103 -5.09 16.60 5.16
N ALA A 104 -5.52 17.26 4.06
CA ALA A 104 -5.11 16.90 2.71
C ALA A 104 -3.91 17.75 2.22
N PRO A 105 -3.09 17.23 1.28
CA PRO A 105 -3.10 15.83 0.83
C PRO A 105 -2.49 14.90 1.88
N ASP A 106 -3.00 13.68 1.96
CA ASP A 106 -2.45 12.60 2.78
C ASP A 106 -2.03 11.48 1.82
N LEU A 107 -0.94 11.73 1.09
CA LEU A 107 -0.50 10.87 -0.01
C LEU A 107 0.97 10.51 0.16
N ALA A 108 1.27 9.25 -0.15
CA ALA A 108 2.63 8.76 -0.22
C ALA A 108 2.81 7.71 -1.32
N PHE A 109 4.02 7.63 -1.84
CA PHE A 109 4.45 6.66 -2.83
C PHE A 109 5.71 5.96 -2.36
N VAL A 110 5.71 4.63 -2.47
CA VAL A 110 6.88 3.77 -2.22
C VAL A 110 7.23 3.05 -3.51
N SER A 111 8.42 3.28 -4.05
CA SER A 111 8.86 2.56 -5.25
C SER A 111 9.13 1.08 -4.92
N ILE A 112 8.78 0.20 -5.84
CA ILE A 112 9.26 -1.18 -5.81
C ILE A 112 10.49 -1.24 -6.73
N PRO A 113 11.67 -1.65 -6.22
CA PRO A 113 12.85 -1.78 -7.05
C PRO A 113 12.62 -2.82 -8.14
N ASP A 114 13.12 -2.54 -9.35
CA ASP A 114 13.20 -3.53 -10.41
C ASP A 114 14.18 -4.63 -9.95
N GLY A 115 13.72 -5.88 -10.01
CA GLY A 115 14.51 -7.06 -9.65
C GLY A 115 15.65 -7.35 -10.62
#